data_AF-A0A7C4LN11-F1
#
_entry.id   AF-A0A7C4LN11-F1
#
_cell.length_a   1.000
_cell.length_b   1.000
_cell.length_c   1.000
_cell.angle_alpha   90.00
_cell.angle_beta   90.00
_cell.angle_gamma   90.00
#
_symmetry.space_group_name_H-M   'P 1'
#
loop_
_entity.id
_entity.type
_entity.pdbx_description
1 polymer ?
#
loop_
_entity_poly.entity_id
_entity_poly.type
_entity_poly.pdbx_seq_one_letter_code
_entity_poly.pdbx_strand_id
1 'polypeptide(L)'
;MTAFRRVALSLIVAALAATLAPAQTSSTKAKTKPKTTGKVNVKELDVRAVEMQKNLLRDATEIARGYEEAGEYERAKWLLEVLQKLDPKLPGLKEKIDQLTEKMLESSEFEVELDVSRGWTIPIGLVHKDKIVRIEANGDYEFAVALRTTADGLPTDDNGNDLVGGIPVGALMGMIVNPENRKPGKPFEIKSKREWTPQQTGLLRLNINLPNGHKSSGKLKVKLSGVTRPAA
;
A
#
# COMPACT_ATOMS: atom_id res chain seq x y z
N MET A 1 8.17 -7.77 -32.67
CA MET A 1 8.28 -9.18 -32.23
C MET A 1 8.20 -9.20 -30.71
N THR A 2 6.98 -9.29 -30.15
CA THR A 2 6.38 -10.52 -29.57
C THR A 2 7.23 -11.07 -28.41
N ALA A 3 6.76 -11.24 -27.17
CA ALA A 3 5.41 -11.40 -26.68
C ALA A 3 5.30 -11.13 -25.17
N PHE A 4 4.08 -10.77 -24.79
CA PHE A 4 3.53 -10.65 -23.45
C PHE A 4 3.85 -11.84 -22.53
N ARG A 5 4.36 -11.59 -21.31
CA ARG A 5 4.25 -12.52 -20.18
C ARG A 5 3.12 -12.06 -19.25
N ARG A 6 1.92 -12.58 -19.50
CA ARG A 6 0.81 -12.58 -18.55
C ARG A 6 1.07 -13.71 -17.56
N VAL A 7 1.29 -13.39 -16.29
CA VAL A 7 1.22 -14.39 -15.20
C VAL A 7 -0.21 -14.38 -14.71
N ALA A 8 -0.98 -15.36 -15.17
CA ALA A 8 -2.35 -15.60 -14.74
C ALA A 8 -2.33 -16.33 -13.39
N LEU A 9 -2.86 -15.63 -12.38
CA LEU A 9 -3.20 -16.13 -11.06
C LEU A 9 -4.27 -17.23 -11.22
N SER A 10 -3.91 -18.49 -10.99
CA SER A 10 -4.84 -19.63 -11.06
C SER A 10 -5.02 -20.19 -9.64
N LEU A 11 -6.15 -19.85 -9.03
CA LEU A 11 -6.64 -20.43 -7.78
C LEU A 11 -7.10 -21.87 -8.06
N ILE A 12 -6.35 -22.83 -7.52
CA ILE A 12 -6.74 -24.24 -7.49
C ILE A 12 -7.49 -24.48 -6.18
N VAL A 13 -8.81 -24.60 -6.25
CA VAL A 13 -9.61 -25.31 -5.24
C VAL A 13 -10.11 -26.57 -5.92
N ALA A 14 -9.28 -27.62 -5.92
CA ALA A 14 -9.66 -28.95 -6.37
C ALA A 14 -10.19 -29.73 -5.16
N ALA A 15 -11.50 -29.96 -5.17
CA ALA A 15 -12.20 -30.75 -4.19
C ALA A 15 -11.70 -32.20 -4.18
N LEU A 16 -11.33 -32.65 -2.98
CA LEU A 16 -11.24 -34.05 -2.58
C LEU A 16 -12.61 -34.71 -2.76
N ALA A 17 -12.70 -35.81 -3.52
CA ALA A 17 -13.17 -37.11 -3.00
C ALA A 17 -13.48 -38.13 -4.10
N ALA A 18 -12.96 -39.33 -3.84
CA ALA A 18 -13.54 -40.65 -4.13
C ALA A 18 -13.48 -41.20 -5.58
N THR A 19 -12.44 -42.00 -5.78
CA THR A 19 -12.42 -43.23 -6.59
C THR A 19 -13.64 -44.12 -6.34
N LEU A 20 -14.26 -44.64 -7.40
CA LEU A 20 -14.84 -46.00 -7.46
C LEU A 20 -15.10 -46.36 -8.94
N ALA A 21 -14.48 -47.45 -9.38
CA ALA A 21 -14.59 -48.03 -10.72
C ALA A 21 -15.95 -48.72 -10.95
N PRO A 22 -16.39 -48.95 -12.21
CA PRO A 22 -17.71 -49.47 -12.53
C PRO A 22 -17.77 -51.01 -12.47
N ALA A 23 -18.77 -51.56 -11.77
CA ALA A 23 -19.13 -52.98 -11.83
C ALA A 23 -20.36 -53.20 -12.73
N GLN A 24 -20.31 -54.32 -13.46
CA GLN A 24 -21.09 -54.66 -14.64
C GLN A 24 -22.57 -54.97 -14.38
N THR A 25 -23.33 -54.75 -15.44
CA THR A 25 -24.72 -55.13 -15.71
C THR A 25 -25.06 -56.59 -15.44
N SER A 26 -26.17 -56.83 -14.75
CA SER A 26 -27.06 -57.96 -15.04
C SER A 26 -28.52 -57.58 -14.77
N SER A 27 -29.38 -58.04 -15.66
CA SER A 27 -30.77 -57.65 -15.88
C SER A 27 -31.72 -58.22 -14.84
N THR A 28 -32.68 -57.42 -14.37
CA THR A 28 -34.05 -57.88 -14.08
C THR A 28 -35.01 -56.69 -14.11
N LYS A 29 -36.02 -56.78 -15.00
CA LYS A 29 -37.08 -55.79 -15.16
C LYS A 29 -37.95 -55.75 -13.91
N ALA A 30 -37.88 -54.67 -13.14
CA ALA A 30 -38.94 -54.23 -12.24
C ALA A 30 -39.33 -52.80 -12.63
N LYS A 31 -40.65 -52.57 -12.82
CA LYS A 31 -41.21 -51.25 -13.13
C LYS A 31 -41.01 -50.31 -11.94
N THR A 32 -39.96 -49.51 -11.94
CA THR A 32 -39.77 -48.42 -10.98
C THR A 32 -40.30 -47.14 -11.60
N LYS A 33 -41.33 -46.55 -10.97
CA LYS A 33 -41.79 -45.18 -11.24
C LYS A 33 -40.57 -44.23 -11.31
N PRO A 34 -40.52 -43.27 -12.25
CA PRO A 34 -39.47 -42.27 -12.26
C PRO A 34 -39.51 -41.53 -10.93
N LYS A 35 -38.43 -41.64 -10.15
CA LYS A 35 -38.19 -40.81 -8.98
C LYS A 35 -38.21 -39.37 -9.48
N THR A 36 -39.29 -38.66 -9.16
CA THR A 36 -39.36 -37.21 -9.30
C THR A 36 -38.09 -36.63 -8.69
N THR A 37 -37.26 -36.02 -9.53
CA THR A 37 -36.23 -35.07 -9.13
C THR A 37 -36.93 -34.05 -8.24
N GLY A 38 -36.76 -34.22 -6.92
CA GLY A 38 -37.30 -33.28 -5.95
C GLY A 38 -36.80 -31.90 -6.33
N LYS A 39 -37.73 -30.98 -6.61
CA LYS A 39 -37.40 -29.59 -6.91
C LYS A 39 -36.51 -29.10 -5.78
N VAL A 40 -35.26 -28.78 -6.09
CA VAL A 40 -34.33 -28.18 -5.15
C VAL A 40 -35.02 -26.97 -4.52
N ASN A 41 -35.17 -26.98 -3.21
CA ASN A 41 -35.87 -25.92 -2.50
C ASN A 41 -34.95 -24.69 -2.41
N VAL A 42 -35.07 -23.80 -3.39
CA VAL A 42 -34.23 -22.59 -3.51
C VAL A 42 -34.25 -21.76 -2.23
N LYS A 43 -35.38 -21.69 -1.52
CA LYS A 43 -35.49 -20.96 -0.24
C LYS A 43 -34.59 -21.54 0.86
N GLU A 44 -34.43 -22.87 0.90
CA GLU A 44 -33.55 -23.52 1.88
C GLU A 44 -32.07 -23.27 1.53
N LEU A 45 -31.75 -23.23 0.23
CA LEU A 45 -30.43 -22.82 -0.24
C LEU A 45 -30.12 -21.36 0.11
N ASP A 46 -31.10 -20.46 -0.03
CA ASP A 46 -30.95 -19.05 0.32
C ASP A 46 -30.66 -18.88 1.82
N VAL A 47 -31.36 -19.60 2.69
CA VAL A 47 -31.11 -19.59 4.14
C VAL A 47 -29.69 -20.10 4.45
N ARG A 48 -29.26 -21.20 3.82
CA ARG A 48 -27.91 -21.73 4.00
C ARG A 48 -26.83 -20.76 3.50
N ALA A 49 -27.10 -20.03 2.41
CA ALA A 49 -26.18 -19.03 1.90
C ALA A 49 -26.01 -17.86 2.88
N VAL A 50 -27.10 -17.38 3.47
CA VAL A 50 -27.07 -16.33 4.51
C VAL A 50 -26.31 -16.81 5.75
N GLU A 51 -26.55 -18.05 6.19
CA GLU A 51 -25.87 -18.61 7.37
C GLU A 51 -24.37 -18.81 7.12
N MET A 52 -23.99 -19.29 5.92
CA MET A 52 -22.60 -19.38 5.49
C MET A 52 -21.92 -18.01 5.50
N GLN A 53 -22.57 -16.97 4.96
CA GLN A 53 -22.05 -15.61 4.97
C GLN A 53 -21.82 -15.10 6.40
N LYS A 54 -22.78 -15.35 7.31
CA LYS A 54 -22.67 -14.95 8.72
C LYS A 54 -21.52 -15.65 9.44
N ASN A 55 -21.36 -16.96 9.22
CA ASN A 55 -20.27 -17.73 9.82
C ASN A 55 -18.91 -17.29 9.27
N LEU A 56 -18.80 -17.10 7.96
CA LEU A 56 -17.58 -16.57 7.33
C LEU A 56 -17.18 -15.21 7.91
N LEU A 57 -18.14 -14.30 8.07
CA LEU A 57 -17.88 -12.98 8.65
C LEU A 57 -17.37 -13.08 10.09
N ARG A 58 -18.03 -13.92 10.92
CA ARG A 58 -17.63 -14.14 12.30
C ARG A 58 -16.22 -14.71 12.39
N ASP A 59 -15.98 -15.80 11.68
CA ASP A 59 -14.71 -16.53 11.74
C ASP A 59 -13.57 -15.66 11.19
N ALA A 60 -13.81 -14.91 10.10
CA ALA A 60 -12.82 -13.99 9.56
C ALA A 60 -12.54 -12.79 10.50
N THR A 61 -13.54 -12.31 11.24
CA THR A 61 -13.35 -11.26 12.26
C THR A 61 -12.51 -11.78 13.43
N GLU A 62 -12.76 -13.02 13.87
CA GLU A 62 -11.98 -13.67 14.93
C GLU A 62 -10.53 -13.89 14.51
N ILE A 63 -10.30 -14.35 13.27
CA ILE A 63 -8.95 -14.51 12.72
C ILE A 63 -8.24 -13.15 12.59
N ALA A 64 -8.93 -12.12 12.09
CA ALA A 64 -8.36 -10.78 11.99
C ALA A 64 -7.94 -10.24 13.36
N ARG A 65 -8.76 -10.47 14.40
CA ARG A 65 -8.41 -10.14 15.78
C ARG A 65 -7.20 -10.91 16.27
N GLY A 66 -7.09 -12.21 15.97
CA GLY A 66 -5.90 -13.01 16.30
C GLY A 66 -4.62 -12.45 15.65
N TYR A 67 -4.69 -11.99 14.40
CA TYR A 67 -3.57 -11.30 13.76
C TYR A 67 -3.24 -9.96 14.43
N GLU A 68 -4.24 -9.18 14.83
CA GLU A 68 -4.04 -7.93 15.57
C GLU A 68 -3.34 -8.15 16.92
N GLU A 69 -3.79 -9.13 17.69
CA GLU A 69 -3.22 -9.47 18.99
C GLU A 69 -1.77 -9.98 18.84
N ALA A 70 -1.45 -10.58 17.70
CA ALA A 70 -0.08 -10.97 17.32
C ALA A 70 0.77 -9.82 16.74
N GLY A 71 0.23 -8.61 16.56
CA GLY A 71 0.91 -7.48 15.92
C GLY A 71 1.03 -7.57 14.40
N GLU A 72 0.40 -8.56 13.77
CA GLU A 72 0.39 -8.82 12.32
C GLU A 72 -0.69 -7.99 11.61
N TYR A 73 -0.62 -6.66 11.76
CA TYR A 73 -1.65 -5.74 11.27
C TYR A 73 -1.87 -5.81 9.76
N GLU A 74 -0.82 -6.09 8.97
CA GLU A 74 -0.94 -6.22 7.50
C GLU A 74 -1.82 -7.42 7.11
N ARG A 75 -1.69 -8.54 7.84
CA ARG A 75 -2.51 -9.75 7.61
C ARG A 75 -3.95 -9.54 8.07
N ALA A 76 -4.14 -8.89 9.21
CA ALA A 76 -5.46 -8.51 9.70
C ALA A 76 -6.18 -7.63 8.66
N LYS A 77 -5.51 -6.59 8.17
CA LYS A 77 -6.06 -5.67 7.17
C LYS A 77 -6.41 -6.39 5.87
N TRP A 78 -5.50 -7.23 5.36
CA TRP A 78 -5.74 -8.01 4.14
C TRP A 78 -7.02 -8.84 4.23
N LEU A 79 -7.24 -9.54 5.35
CA LEU A 79 -8.43 -10.36 5.54
C LEU A 79 -9.71 -9.52 5.53
N LEU A 80 -9.70 -8.36 6.21
CA LEU A 80 -10.83 -7.44 6.24
C LEU A 80 -11.09 -6.79 4.87
N GLU A 81 -10.05 -6.48 4.09
CA GLU A 81 -10.20 -5.97 2.71
C GLU A 81 -10.81 -7.02 1.78
N VAL A 82 -10.51 -8.31 1.98
CA VAL A 82 -11.17 -9.41 1.26
C VAL A 82 -12.65 -9.45 1.61
N LEU A 83 -13.02 -9.34 2.89
CA LEU A 83 -14.42 -9.28 3.31
C LEU A 83 -15.14 -8.06 2.71
N GLN A 84 -14.47 -6.91 2.64
CA GLN A 84 -15.06 -5.68 2.08
C GLN A 84 -15.38 -5.81 0.59
N LYS A 85 -14.55 -6.57 -0.15
CA LYS A 85 -14.82 -6.86 -1.57
C LYS A 85 -15.99 -7.82 -1.76
N LEU A 86 -16.23 -8.72 -0.79
CA LEU A 86 -17.35 -9.66 -0.83
C LEU A 86 -18.67 -8.97 -0.46
N ASP A 87 -18.67 -8.14 0.58
CA ASP A 87 -19.81 -7.34 1.00
C ASP A 87 -19.37 -5.93 1.47
N PRO A 88 -19.48 -4.92 0.60
CA PRO A 88 -19.09 -3.55 0.91
C PRO A 88 -19.98 -2.86 1.96
N LYS A 89 -21.15 -3.41 2.27
CA LYS A 89 -22.13 -2.79 3.19
C LYS A 89 -22.01 -3.29 4.62
N LEU A 90 -21.00 -4.11 4.92
CA LEU A 90 -20.75 -4.59 6.27
C LEU A 90 -20.44 -3.42 7.22
N PRO A 91 -21.28 -3.17 8.24
CA PRO A 91 -21.09 -2.05 9.15
C PRO A 91 -19.82 -2.26 10.00
N GLY A 92 -19.03 -1.22 10.21
CA GLY A 92 -17.83 -1.24 11.05
C GLY A 92 -16.57 -1.79 10.39
N LEU A 93 -16.69 -2.40 9.19
CA LEU A 93 -15.54 -3.03 8.52
C LEU A 93 -14.55 -2.00 7.99
N LYS A 94 -15.05 -0.91 7.38
CA LYS A 94 -14.20 0.19 6.88
C LYS A 94 -13.46 0.86 8.04
N GLU A 95 -14.18 1.17 9.10
CA GLU A 95 -13.64 1.78 10.32
C GLU A 95 -12.53 0.91 10.91
N LYS A 96 -12.71 -0.41 10.91
CA LYS A 96 -11.70 -1.35 11.40
C LYS A 96 -10.47 -1.42 10.50
N ILE A 97 -10.64 -1.39 9.19
CA ILE A 97 -9.54 -1.30 8.21
C ILE A 97 -8.74 -0.01 8.41
N ASP A 98 -9.43 1.11 8.63
CA ASP A 98 -8.81 2.41 8.87
C ASP A 98 -8.04 2.40 10.22
N GLN A 99 -8.62 1.85 11.28
CA GLN A 99 -7.93 1.66 12.57
C GLN A 99 -6.66 0.81 12.45
N LEU A 100 -6.72 -0.29 11.69
CA LEU A 100 -5.55 -1.13 11.43
C LEU A 100 -4.47 -0.38 10.66
N THR A 101 -4.90 0.43 9.69
CA THR A 101 -3.99 1.26 8.89
C THR A 101 -3.26 2.27 9.77
N GLU A 102 -3.95 2.94 10.70
CA GLU A 102 -3.31 3.84 11.65
C GLU A 102 -2.32 3.10 12.55
N LYS A 103 -2.68 1.95 13.12
CA LYS A 103 -1.75 1.12 13.92
C LYS A 103 -0.51 0.71 13.13
N MET A 104 -0.66 0.38 11.84
CA MET A 104 0.48 0.08 10.95
C MET A 104 1.41 1.28 10.79
N LEU A 105 0.84 2.47 10.57
CA LEU A 105 1.62 3.70 10.46
C LEU A 105 2.32 4.01 11.78
N GLU A 106 1.63 3.98 12.91
CA GLU A 106 2.21 4.20 14.24
C GLU A 106 3.33 3.20 14.56
N SER A 107 3.14 1.91 14.23
CA SER A 107 4.15 0.87 14.51
C SER A 107 5.40 0.97 13.63
N SER A 108 5.29 1.60 12.46
CA SER A 108 6.39 1.81 11.51
C SER A 108 7.01 3.21 11.59
N GLU A 109 6.64 3.96 12.63
CA GLU A 109 7.02 5.33 12.80
C GLU A 109 8.50 5.47 13.21
N PHE A 110 9.18 6.44 12.61
CA PHE A 110 10.50 6.82 13.05
C PHE A 110 10.88 8.26 12.69
N GLU A 111 11.87 8.79 13.39
CA GLU A 111 12.41 10.13 13.16
C GLU A 111 13.78 10.08 12.50
N VAL A 112 14.05 11.10 11.68
CA VAL A 112 15.35 11.41 11.09
C VAL A 112 15.61 12.91 11.16
N GLU A 113 16.87 13.30 11.35
CA GLU A 113 17.29 14.69 11.25
C GLU A 113 17.70 15.01 9.81
N LEU A 114 17.06 16.01 9.22
CA LEU A 114 17.43 16.58 7.93
C LEU A 114 18.31 17.81 8.17
N ASP A 115 19.58 17.70 7.80
CA ASP A 115 20.53 18.81 7.76
C ASP A 115 20.29 19.63 6.48
N VAL A 116 19.79 20.87 6.63
CA VAL A 116 19.42 21.71 5.49
C VAL A 116 20.62 22.27 4.73
N SER A 117 21.83 22.17 5.29
CA SER A 117 23.08 22.60 4.63
C SER A 117 23.59 21.57 3.62
N ARG A 118 22.91 20.43 3.53
CA ARG A 118 23.22 19.35 2.60
C ARG A 118 22.10 19.29 1.57
N GLY A 119 22.45 18.91 0.34
CA GLY A 119 21.45 18.59 -0.67
C GLY A 119 20.71 17.28 -0.34
N TRP A 120 20.26 16.58 -1.37
CA TRP A 120 19.52 15.32 -1.23
C TRP A 120 20.11 14.36 -0.21
N THR A 121 19.27 13.93 0.73
CA THR A 121 19.65 12.94 1.74
C THR A 121 20.09 11.63 1.08
N ILE A 122 20.85 10.84 1.84
CA ILE A 122 20.88 9.40 1.61
C ILE A 122 19.44 8.84 1.63
N PRO A 123 19.17 7.71 0.96
CA PRO A 123 17.87 7.06 1.05
C PRO A 123 17.42 6.87 2.50
N ILE A 124 16.29 7.49 2.84
CA ILE A 124 15.70 7.41 4.19
C ILE A 124 15.03 6.06 4.40
N GLY A 125 14.48 5.50 3.32
CA GLY A 125 13.88 4.19 3.31
C GLY A 125 13.20 3.86 2.00
N LEU A 126 12.68 2.64 1.94
CA LEU A 126 11.92 2.09 0.83
C LEU A 126 10.44 2.40 1.04
N VAL A 127 9.87 3.14 0.09
CA VAL A 127 8.42 3.30 -0.03
C VAL A 127 7.89 2.21 -0.96
N HIS A 128 6.71 1.70 -0.66
CA HIS A 128 6.07 0.66 -1.46
C HIS A 128 4.90 1.25 -2.24
N LYS A 129 4.75 0.80 -3.48
CA LYS A 129 3.57 1.11 -4.27
C LYS A 129 2.29 0.72 -3.51
N ASP A 130 1.27 1.57 -3.59
CA ASP A 130 -0.07 1.35 -3.04
C ASP A 130 -0.12 1.25 -1.49
N LYS A 131 0.99 1.53 -0.78
CA LYS A 131 1.03 1.64 0.68
C LYS A 131 1.07 3.10 1.12
N ILE A 132 0.27 3.48 2.12
CA ILE A 132 0.25 4.86 2.61
C ILE A 132 1.59 5.21 3.27
N VAL A 133 2.07 6.41 2.98
CA VAL A 133 3.23 7.02 3.62
C VAL A 133 2.80 8.35 4.24
N ARG A 134 3.21 8.59 5.48
CA ARG A 134 2.98 9.85 6.19
C ARG A 134 4.32 10.46 6.59
N ILE A 135 4.47 11.74 6.30
CA ILE A 135 5.63 12.55 6.69
C ILE A 135 5.14 13.78 7.45
N GLU A 136 5.78 14.05 8.58
CA GLU A 136 5.61 15.27 9.36
C GLU A 136 6.99 15.88 9.62
N ALA A 137 7.16 17.15 9.29
CA ALA A 137 8.41 17.87 9.46
C ALA A 137 8.19 19.04 10.41
N ASN A 138 9.06 19.14 11.42
CA ASN A 138 9.04 20.19 12.43
C ASN A 138 10.42 20.82 12.59
N GLY A 139 10.44 22.11 12.89
CA GLY A 139 11.64 22.90 13.08
C GLY A 139 11.72 24.06 12.10
N ASP A 140 12.62 24.99 12.43
CA ASP A 140 12.90 26.16 11.63
C ASP A 140 14.36 26.09 11.15
N TYR A 141 14.61 26.70 10.00
CA TYR A 141 15.95 26.82 9.46
C TYR A 141 16.07 28.14 8.72
N GLU A 142 17.30 28.59 8.51
CA GLU A 142 17.59 29.81 7.80
C GLU A 142 18.38 29.50 6.54
N PHE A 143 18.17 30.30 5.50
CA PHE A 143 18.98 30.25 4.30
C PHE A 143 19.22 31.65 3.74
N ALA A 144 20.41 31.86 3.21
CA ALA A 144 20.82 33.07 2.53
C ALA A 144 21.30 32.72 1.11
N VAL A 145 20.99 33.59 0.16
CA VAL A 145 21.29 33.39 -1.26
C VAL A 145 21.92 34.65 -1.82
N ALA A 146 23.08 34.51 -2.45
CA ALA A 146 23.74 35.59 -3.17
C ALA A 146 24.08 35.11 -4.58
N LEU A 147 23.15 35.30 -5.52
CA LEU A 147 23.25 34.80 -6.89
C LEU A 147 23.21 35.93 -7.90
N ARG A 148 23.97 35.77 -8.98
CA ARG A 148 23.82 36.58 -10.19
C ARG A 148 22.81 35.89 -11.09
N THR A 149 21.83 36.66 -11.56
CA THR A 149 20.77 36.20 -12.46
C THR A 149 20.55 37.24 -13.56
N THR A 150 19.90 36.85 -14.64
CA THR A 150 19.49 37.74 -15.74
C THR A 150 18.01 38.11 -15.58
N ALA A 151 17.46 38.85 -16.54
CA ALA A 151 16.01 39.08 -16.63
C ALA A 151 15.20 37.77 -16.79
N ASP A 152 15.84 36.66 -17.12
CA ASP A 152 15.23 35.34 -17.31
C ASP A 152 15.10 34.54 -15.99
N GLY A 153 15.72 35.00 -14.90
CA GLY A 153 15.63 34.35 -13.58
C GLY A 153 16.59 33.18 -13.35
N LEU A 154 16.24 32.32 -12.39
CA LEU A 154 17.03 31.14 -12.03
C LEU A 154 16.53 29.90 -12.78
N PRO A 155 17.41 28.98 -13.19
CA PRO A 155 17.00 27.72 -13.81
C PRO A 155 16.24 26.84 -12.80
N THR A 156 15.19 26.17 -13.25
CA THR A 156 14.30 25.36 -12.40
C THR A 156 14.01 23.95 -12.95
N ASP A 157 14.69 23.58 -14.03
CA ASP A 157 14.48 22.37 -14.84
C ASP A 157 15.43 21.22 -14.46
N ASP A 158 16.52 21.52 -13.76
CA ASP A 158 17.44 20.50 -13.26
C ASP A 158 16.97 19.90 -11.93
N ASN A 159 16.29 18.75 -12.03
CA ASN A 159 15.84 17.97 -10.86
C ASN A 159 17.00 17.38 -10.01
N GLY A 160 18.24 17.42 -10.52
CA GLY A 160 19.44 17.04 -9.80
C GLY A 160 19.99 18.16 -8.91
N ASN A 161 19.60 19.41 -9.19
CA ASN A 161 19.92 20.59 -8.38
C ASN A 161 18.75 20.94 -7.45
N ASP A 162 19.09 21.71 -6.42
CA ASP A 162 18.21 21.95 -5.28
C ASP A 162 16.97 22.82 -5.61
N LEU A 163 16.87 23.47 -6.79
CA LEU A 163 15.74 24.32 -7.18
C LEU A 163 14.88 23.70 -8.29
N VAL A 164 13.65 23.32 -7.92
CA VAL A 164 12.69 22.63 -8.77
C VAL A 164 11.47 23.51 -9.01
N GLY A 165 11.10 23.68 -10.28
CA GLY A 165 9.94 24.46 -10.68
C GLY A 165 8.63 23.88 -10.13
N GLY A 166 7.75 24.75 -9.64
CA GLY A 166 6.44 24.37 -9.10
C GLY A 166 6.45 23.93 -7.63
N ILE A 167 7.62 23.90 -6.98
CA ILE A 167 7.75 23.73 -5.53
C ILE A 167 8.18 25.10 -4.95
N PRO A 168 7.59 25.59 -3.84
CA PRO A 168 8.02 26.85 -3.24
C PRO A 168 9.48 26.80 -2.78
N VAL A 169 10.20 27.92 -2.91
CA VAL A 169 11.57 28.03 -2.38
C VAL A 169 11.53 27.89 -0.87
N GLY A 170 12.41 27.06 -0.33
CA GLY A 170 12.49 26.73 1.07
C GLY A 170 11.48 25.68 1.55
N ALA A 171 10.67 25.10 0.65
CA ALA A 171 9.80 24.00 1.04
C ALA A 171 10.56 22.68 1.13
N LEU A 172 10.17 21.82 2.07
CA LEU A 172 10.58 20.43 2.09
C LEU A 172 10.02 19.71 0.86
N MET A 173 10.88 19.00 0.14
CA MET A 173 10.55 18.19 -1.02
C MET A 173 11.06 16.76 -0.89
N GLY A 174 10.38 15.85 -1.58
CA GLY A 174 10.74 14.44 -1.66
C GLY A 174 10.97 14.00 -3.09
N MET A 175 11.77 12.96 -3.24
CA MET A 175 11.99 12.28 -4.52
C MET A 175 12.05 10.77 -4.29
N ILE A 176 11.38 10.01 -5.16
CA ILE A 176 11.46 8.56 -5.17
C ILE A 176 12.43 8.15 -6.26
N VAL A 177 13.53 7.49 -5.88
CA VAL A 177 14.54 6.96 -6.78
C VAL A 177 14.27 5.48 -7.03
N ASN A 178 14.28 5.06 -8.29
CA ASN A 178 14.10 3.64 -8.62
C ASN A 178 15.33 2.83 -8.12
N PRO A 179 15.11 1.74 -7.37
CA PRO A 179 16.21 0.99 -6.74
C PRO A 179 17.05 0.18 -7.74
N GLU A 180 16.47 -0.23 -8.87
CA GLU A 180 17.13 -1.09 -9.86
C GLU A 180 18.07 -0.29 -10.77
N ASN A 181 17.58 0.80 -11.34
CA ASN A 181 18.31 1.59 -12.32
C ASN A 181 18.84 2.92 -11.76
N ARG A 182 18.60 3.20 -10.48
CA ARG A 182 18.99 4.43 -9.77
C ARG A 182 18.49 5.72 -10.40
N LYS A 183 17.49 5.65 -11.29
CA LYS A 183 16.95 6.84 -11.96
C LYS A 183 16.11 7.65 -10.96
N PRO A 184 16.38 8.96 -10.82
CA PRO A 184 15.56 9.85 -10.02
C PRO A 184 14.17 10.01 -10.63
N GLY A 185 13.13 9.94 -9.80
CA GLY A 185 11.78 10.35 -10.17
C GLY A 185 11.60 11.87 -10.13
N LYS A 186 10.39 12.34 -10.44
CA LYS A 186 10.06 13.76 -10.32
C LYS A 186 9.96 14.17 -8.84
N PRO A 187 10.63 15.25 -8.40
CA PRO A 187 10.45 15.79 -7.06
C PRO A 187 9.01 16.22 -6.80
N PHE A 188 8.58 16.16 -5.55
CA PHE A 188 7.26 16.60 -5.11
C PHE A 188 7.31 17.34 -3.79
N GLU A 189 6.40 18.29 -3.61
CA GLU A 189 6.31 19.12 -2.41
C GLU A 189 5.76 18.35 -1.20
N ILE A 190 6.42 18.39 -0.04
CA ILE A 190 5.94 17.75 1.19
C ILE A 190 5.31 18.77 2.15
N LYS A 191 5.84 20.00 2.24
CA LYS A 191 5.46 20.99 3.27
C LYS A 191 5.77 20.47 4.69
N SER A 192 5.03 20.94 5.70
CA SER A 192 5.15 20.49 7.09
C SER A 192 4.50 19.13 7.34
N LYS A 193 3.47 18.75 6.58
CA LYS A 193 2.79 17.46 6.71
C LYS A 193 2.28 17.00 5.35
N ARG A 194 2.54 15.73 5.02
CA ARG A 194 1.99 15.08 3.83
C ARG A 194 1.64 13.63 4.13
N GLU A 195 0.47 13.22 3.67
CA GLU A 195 0.07 11.82 3.59
C GLU A 195 -0.25 11.51 2.13
N TRP A 196 0.31 10.42 1.60
CA TRP A 196 0.06 10.02 0.22
C TRP A 196 0.29 8.54 0.00
N THR A 197 -0.22 8.05 -1.13
CA THR A 197 0.01 6.69 -1.62
C THR A 197 0.97 6.72 -2.82
N PRO A 198 2.21 6.19 -2.72
CA PRO A 198 3.16 6.13 -3.81
C PRO A 198 2.63 5.31 -4.99
N GLN A 199 2.85 5.82 -6.21
CA GLN A 199 2.49 5.14 -7.46
C GLN A 199 3.54 4.12 -7.91
N GLN A 200 4.71 4.13 -7.27
CA GLN A 200 5.82 3.23 -7.55
C GLN A 200 6.59 2.93 -6.25
N THR A 201 7.18 1.74 -6.20
CA THR A 201 8.12 1.36 -5.14
C THR A 201 9.48 2.01 -5.40
N GLY A 202 10.12 2.54 -4.37
CA GLY A 202 11.48 3.08 -4.52
C GLY A 202 12.05 3.72 -3.27
N LEU A 203 13.26 4.24 -3.42
CA LEU A 203 14.04 4.83 -2.34
C LEU A 203 13.64 6.30 -2.17
N LEU A 204 13.09 6.63 -1.01
CA LEU A 204 12.72 8.00 -0.67
C LEU A 204 13.97 8.79 -0.25
N ARG A 205 14.16 9.94 -0.89
CA ARG A 205 15.12 10.97 -0.50
C ARG A 205 14.37 12.27 -0.22
N LEU A 206 14.91 13.07 0.70
CA LEU A 206 14.38 14.38 1.04
C LEU A 206 15.41 15.46 0.74
N ASN A 207 14.93 16.67 0.53
CA ASN A 207 15.75 17.87 0.38
C ASN A 207 14.90 19.12 0.63
N ILE A 208 15.56 20.27 0.81
CA ILE A 208 14.89 21.57 0.79
C ILE A 208 15.05 22.17 -0.60
N ASN A 209 13.95 22.73 -1.13
CA ASN A 209 13.96 23.37 -2.43
C ASN A 209 14.67 24.72 -2.39
N LEU A 210 15.99 24.74 -2.58
CA LEU A 210 16.84 25.94 -2.47
C LEU A 210 17.64 26.15 -3.76
N PRO A 211 17.97 27.39 -4.14
CA PRO A 211 18.83 27.61 -5.29
C PRO A 211 20.27 27.14 -5.04
N ASN A 212 20.95 26.67 -6.07
CA ASN A 212 22.35 26.26 -5.97
C ASN A 212 23.22 27.42 -5.47
N GLY A 213 24.21 27.15 -4.62
CA GLY A 213 25.06 28.17 -4.00
C GLY A 213 24.44 28.90 -2.81
N HIS A 214 23.30 28.42 -2.31
CA HIS A 214 22.74 28.89 -1.04
C HIS A 214 23.68 28.58 0.13
N LYS A 215 23.53 29.35 1.20
CA LYS A 215 24.11 29.07 2.53
C LYS A 215 22.96 28.88 3.49
N SER A 216 22.72 27.64 3.89
CA SER A 216 21.65 27.27 4.82
C SER A 216 22.23 26.67 6.10
N SER A 217 21.50 26.88 7.18
CA SER A 217 21.83 26.34 8.49
C SER A 217 20.57 26.01 9.26
N GLY A 218 20.64 24.96 10.07
CA GLY A 218 19.52 24.45 10.85
C GLY A 218 19.29 22.97 10.57
N LYS A 219 18.30 22.41 11.27
CA LYS A 219 17.89 21.03 11.08
C LYS A 219 16.39 20.92 11.17
N LEU A 220 15.80 20.12 10.30
CA LEU A 220 14.40 19.71 10.42
C LEU A 220 14.32 18.32 11.03
N LYS A 221 13.46 18.15 12.03
CA LYS A 221 13.08 16.84 12.52
C LYS A 221 11.97 16.31 11.64
N VAL A 222 12.25 15.23 10.92
CA VAL A 222 11.30 14.60 10.02
C VAL A 222 10.87 13.27 10.59
N LYS A 223 9.58 13.15 10.83
CA LYS A 223 8.89 11.97 11.32
C LYS A 223 8.24 11.27 10.13
N LEU A 224 8.53 9.98 9.94
CA LEU A 224 8.04 9.18 8.83
C LEU A 224 7.32 7.94 9.34
N SER A 225 6.25 7.55 8.66
CA SER A 225 5.61 6.25 8.82
C SER A 225 5.18 5.66 7.48
N GLY A 226 5.00 4.34 7.44
CA GLY A 226 4.74 3.61 6.19
C GLY A 226 5.96 3.45 5.28
N VAL A 227 7.16 3.73 5.79
CA VAL A 227 8.44 3.58 5.08
C VAL A 227 9.24 2.45 5.72
N THR A 228 9.75 1.51 4.91
CA THR A 228 10.67 0.48 5.42
C THR A 228 12.07 1.04 5.47
N ARG A 229 12.71 1.06 6.65
CA ARG A 229 14.12 1.47 6.76
C ARG A 229 14.99 0.54 5.88
N PRO A 230 16.00 1.07 5.16
CA PRO A 230 16.96 0.22 4.48
C PRO A 230 17.64 -0.66 5.55
N ALA A 231 17.84 -1.94 5.27
CA ALA A 231 18.70 -2.76 6.11
C ALA A 231 20.09 -2.09 6.16
N ALA A 232 20.60 -1.89 7.38
CA ALA A 232 21.94 -1.34 7.62
C ALA A 232 23.02 -2.29 7.09
#